data_AF-J9RJL3-F1
#
_entry.id   AF-J9RJL3-F1
#
_cell.length_a   1.000
_cell.length_b   1.000
_cell.length_c   1.000
_cell.angle_alpha   90.00
_cell.angle_beta   90.00
_cell.angle_gamma   90.00
#
_symmetry.space_group_name_H-M   'P 1'
#
loop_
_entity.id
_entity.type
_entity.pdbx_description
1 polymer ?
#
loop_
_entity_poly.entity_id
_entity_poly.type
_entity_poly.pdbx_seq_one_letter_code
_entity_poly.pdbx_strand_id
1 'polypeptide(L)' 'MFPGPTLEVKNGDTLVVKVVNRARYNVTIHWHGIRQMRTGWADGPEFVTQCPIRPGGSYTYR' A
#
# COMPACT_ATOMS: atom_id res chain seq x y z
N MET A 1 6.01 -11.44 -13.65
CA MET A 1 7.19 -10.56 -13.81
C MET A 1 7.64 -10.15 -12.42
N PHE A 2 8.94 -10.10 -12.19
CA PHE A 2 9.58 -9.71 -10.93
C PHE A 2 10.85 -8.96 -11.32
N PRO A 3 11.17 -7.79 -10.73
CA PRO A 3 10.48 -7.10 -9.62
C PRO A 3 9.12 -6.47 -10.00
N GLY A 4 8.44 -5.87 -9.02
CA GLY A 4 7.22 -5.07 -9.24
C GLY A 4 7.51 -3.79 -10.05
N PRO A 5 6.47 -3.07 -10.49
CA PRO A 5 6.63 -1.85 -11.28
C PRO A 5 7.20 -0.69 -10.45
N THR A 6 7.94 0.20 -11.10
CA THR A 6 8.39 1.46 -10.52
C THR A 6 7.23 2.47 -10.48
N LEU A 7 7.08 3.17 -9.36
CA LEU A 7 6.21 4.35 -9.24
C LEU A 7 7.11 5.60 -9.28
N GLU A 8 6.97 6.41 -10.32
CA GLU A 8 7.72 7.67 -10.48
C GLU A 8 6.77 8.85 -10.25
N VAL A 9 7.16 9.75 -9.35
CA VAL A 9 6.37 10.94 -8.96
C VAL A 9 7.28 12.14 -8.71
N LYS A 10 6.69 13.33 -8.67
CA LYS A 10 7.39 14.56 -8.29
C LYS A 10 7.16 14.89 -6.84
N ASN A 11 8.06 15.72 -6.29
CA ASN A 11 7.90 16.23 -4.94
C ASN A 11 6.59 17.04 -4.83
N GLY A 12 5.78 16.74 -3.81
CA GLY A 12 4.46 17.34 -3.59
C GLY A 12 3.29 16.58 -4.21
N ASP A 13 3.55 15.59 -5.06
CA ASP A 13 2.47 14.75 -5.61
C ASP A 13 1.83 13.87 -4.54
N THR A 14 0.55 13.56 -4.71
CA THR A 14 -0.17 12.53 -3.94
C THR A 14 -0.49 11.36 -4.85
N LEU A 15 -0.18 10.15 -4.39
CA LEU A 15 -0.51 8.91 -5.10
C LEU A 15 -1.80 8.30 -4.57
N VAL A 16 -2.56 7.68 -5.47
CA VAL A 16 -3.69 6.82 -5.11
C VAL A 16 -3.45 5.46 -5.74
N VAL A 17 -3.20 4.44 -4.92
CA VAL A 17 -2.87 3.09 -5.41
C VAL A 17 -3.89 2.07 -4.89
N LYS A 18 -4.63 1.45 -5.81
CA LYS A 18 -5.52 0.33 -5.50
C LYS A 18 -4.76 -0.98 -5.56
N VAL A 19 -4.49 -1.57 -4.41
CA VAL A 19 -3.91 -2.91 -4.28
C VAL A 19 -5.03 -3.93 -4.28
N VAL A 20 -4.99 -4.87 -5.23
CA VAL A 20 -5.93 -6.00 -5.32
C VAL A 20 -5.16 -7.27 -5.01
N ASN A 21 -5.48 -7.92 -3.89
CA ASN A 21 -4.81 -9.14 -3.48
C ASN A 21 -5.36 -10.35 -4.25
N ARG A 22 -4.65 -10.77 -5.30
CA ARG A 22 -4.92 -12.02 -6.03
C ARG A 22 -4.05 -13.20 -5.57
N ALA A 23 -3.27 -13.03 -4.49
CA ALA A 23 -2.48 -14.10 -3.91
C ALA A 23 -3.34 -15.00 -3.01
N ARG A 24 -2.73 -16.11 -2.55
CA ARG A 24 -3.37 -17.07 -1.63
C ARG A 24 -3.24 -16.67 -0.16
N TYR A 25 -2.47 -15.64 0.14
CA TYR A 25 -2.12 -15.23 1.50
C TYR A 25 -2.57 -13.80 1.76
N ASN A 26 -2.72 -13.45 3.04
CA ASN A 26 -2.90 -12.09 3.51
C ASN A 26 -1.67 -11.23 3.15
N VAL A 27 -1.90 -10.00 2.73
CA VAL A 27 -0.84 -9.06 2.31
C VAL A 27 -1.19 -7.64 2.75
N THR A 28 -0.16 -6.86 3.07
CA THR A 28 -0.21 -5.39 3.08
C THR A 28 0.93 -4.83 2.23
N ILE A 29 0.83 -3.56 1.83
CA ILE A 29 1.90 -2.83 1.13
C ILE A 29 2.30 -1.64 1.98
N HIS A 30 3.61 -1.48 2.21
CA HIS A 30 4.18 -0.34 2.91
C HIS A 30 5.01 0.52 1.95
N TRP A 31 4.83 1.84 2.06
CA TRP A 31 5.53 2.84 1.25
C TRP A 31 6.79 3.31 1.97
N HIS A 32 7.81 2.46 1.95
CA HIS A 32 9.04 2.70 2.71
C HIS A 32 9.65 4.08 2.40
N GLY A 33 9.84 4.89 3.44
CA GLY A 33 10.40 6.24 3.35
C GLY A 33 9.37 7.37 3.16
N ILE A 34 8.09 7.06 2.90
CA ILE A 34 7.04 8.07 2.86
C ILE A 34 6.57 8.38 4.28
N ARG A 35 6.59 9.65 4.66
CA ARG A 35 6.32 10.08 6.05
C ARG A 35 4.86 9.89 6.50
N GLN A 36 3.91 9.82 5.56
CA GLN A 36 2.48 9.68 5.82
C GLN A 36 1.92 10.67 6.86
N MET A 37 2.25 11.96 6.70
CA MET A 37 1.82 13.01 7.62
C MET A 37 0.29 13.12 7.64
N ARG A 38 -0.32 12.73 8.76
CA ARG A 38 -1.78 12.70 8.97
C ARG A 38 -2.54 11.68 8.09
N THR A 39 -1.84 10.74 7.46
CA THR A 39 -2.40 9.69 6.58
C THR A 39 -1.96 8.29 7.01
N GLY A 40 -1.81 8.06 8.32
CA GLY A 40 -1.27 6.80 8.86
C GLY A 40 -2.06 5.54 8.47
N TRP A 41 -3.35 5.67 8.11
CA TRP A 41 -4.15 4.55 7.58
C TRP A 41 -3.59 3.98 6.27
N ALA A 42 -2.82 4.76 5.51
CA ALA A 42 -2.21 4.35 4.25
C ALA A 42 -0.75 3.90 4.41
N ASP A 43 -0.26 3.70 5.63
CA ASP A 43 1.16 3.37 5.85
C ASP A 43 1.47 1.89 5.56
N GLY A 44 0.61 0.95 5.97
CA GLY A 44 0.73 -0.46 5.56
C GLY A 44 1.15 -1.52 6.58
N PRO A 45 1.92 -1.24 7.66
CA PRO A 45 2.34 -2.29 8.59
C PRO A 45 1.15 -3.04 9.22
N GLU A 46 1.13 -4.36 9.02
CA GLU A 46 0.05 -5.25 9.44
C GLU A 46 -0.15 -5.18 10.97
N PHE A 47 -1.41 -5.03 11.40
CA PHE A 47 -1.85 -4.88 12.80
C PHE A 47 -1.32 -3.66 13.57
N VAL A 48 -0.55 -2.78 12.91
CA VAL A 48 -0.20 -1.47 13.47
C VAL A 48 -1.12 -0.39 12.91
N THR A 49 -1.20 -0.28 11.59
CA THR A 49 -2.02 0.75 10.92
C THR A 49 -3.22 0.17 10.18
N GLN A 50 -3.21 -1.13 9.88
CA GLN A 50 -4.34 -1.79 9.21
C GLN A 50 -4.36 -3.31 9.48
N CYS A 51 -5.55 -3.90 9.33
CA CYS A 51 -5.67 -5.35 9.09
C CYS A 51 -5.16 -5.70 7.67
N PRO A 52 -4.74 -6.95 7.42
CA PRO A 52 -4.29 -7.37 6.10
C PRO A 52 -5.41 -7.33 5.06
N ILE A 53 -5.01 -7.10 3.81
CA ILE A 53 -5.87 -7.34 2.66
C ILE A 53 -5.97 -8.85 2.47
N ARG A 54 -7.14 -9.43 2.73
CA ARG A 54 -7.39 -10.87 2.56
C ARG A 54 -7.34 -11.27 1.07
N PRO A 55 -7.08 -12.54 0.73
CA PRO A 55 -7.21 -13.06 -0.63
C PRO A 55 -8.54 -12.65 -1.29
N GLY A 56 -8.47 -12.15 -2.52
CA GLY A 56 -9.61 -11.60 -3.27
C GLY A 56 -10.03 -10.18 -2.87
N GLY A 57 -9.54 -9.65 -1.75
CA GLY A 57 -9.82 -8.31 -1.27
C GLY A 57 -9.02 -7.22 -2.00
N SER A 58 -9.38 -5.97 -1.72
CA SER A 58 -8.62 -4.81 -2.19
C SER A 58 -8.61 -3.69 -1.18
N TYR A 59 -7.56 -2.86 -1.23
CA TYR A 59 -7.45 -1.64 -0.43
C TYR A 59 -6.85 -0.52 -1.29
N THR A 60 -7.34 0.70 -1.11
CA THR A 60 -6.83 1.88 -1.81
C THR A 60 -6.03 2.74 -0.85
N TYR A 61 -4.73 2.85 -1.11
CA TYR A 61 -3.82 3.71 -0.37
C TYR A 61 -3.87 5.14 -0.93
N ARG A 62 -3.99 6.14 -0.05
CA ARG A 62 -3.93 7.58 -0.34
C ARG A 62 -3.45 8.36 0.88
#